data_AF-A0A924J1M3-F1
#
_entry.id   AF-A0A924J1M3-F1
#
_cell.length_a   1.000
_cell.length_b   1.000
_cell.length_c   1.000
_cell.angle_alpha   90.00
_cell.angle_beta   90.00
_cell.angle_gamma   90.00
#
_symmetry.space_group_name_H-M   'P 1'
#
loop_
_entity.id
_entity.type
_entity.pdbx_description
1 polymer ?
#
loop_
_entity_poly.entity_id
_entity_poly.type
_entity_poly.pdbx_seq_one_letter_code
_entity_poly.pdbx_strand_id
1 'polypeptide(L)'
;MSATRRPLLVGALTAAVIALVSSAAVAVGAVGGPTSEPAGVRALATPGGQGFLSGSPRAVPKLPGTVVNISLTNMGGPMMGGQGNAMMGGGPMGLTADHASVPHGTVSLLATNAGSIDHEMVMLPLPSSQALGARPMGVNAKTTEAGSLGEASKSGTAGAGDGIAPGASGWVTVTLAPGQYELVCDLPRHYSAGMYTQLTVT
;
A
#
# COMPACT_ATOMS: atom_id res chain seq x y z
N MET A 1 36.19 43.09 41.93
CA MET A 1 35.76 44.47 41.62
C MET A 1 36.27 44.82 40.23
N SER A 2 35.51 45.66 39.53
CA SER A 2 35.73 46.20 38.17
C SER A 2 35.24 45.34 37.00
N ALA A 3 34.14 45.86 36.45
CA ALA A 3 33.43 45.47 35.26
C ALA A 3 34.20 45.85 33.98
N THR A 4 33.86 45.20 32.88
CA THR A 4 34.04 45.78 31.56
C THR A 4 32.75 45.58 30.76
N ARG A 5 32.18 46.70 30.33
CA ARG A 5 30.92 46.82 29.59
C ARG A 5 31.21 47.08 28.10
N ARG A 6 30.31 46.55 27.25
CA ARG A 6 29.80 47.07 25.95
C ARG A 6 30.69 46.90 24.70
N PRO A 7 30.16 47.00 23.44
CA PRO A 7 28.81 47.42 23.01
C PRO A 7 28.08 46.53 21.96
N LEU A 8 26.79 46.84 21.74
CA LEU A 8 25.88 46.41 20.67
C LEU A 8 26.10 47.20 19.36
N LEU A 9 25.95 46.55 18.19
CA LEU A 9 25.66 47.11 16.84
C LEU A 9 25.02 45.96 16.02
N VAL A 10 23.69 45.86 15.87
CA VAL A 10 22.81 46.44 14.82
C VAL A 10 23.27 46.16 13.38
N GLY A 11 22.46 45.42 12.62
CA GLY A 11 22.58 45.25 11.18
C GLY A 11 21.40 44.46 10.59
N ALA A 12 20.30 45.15 10.35
CA ALA A 12 19.11 44.64 9.66
C ALA A 12 19.33 44.67 8.13
N LEU A 13 18.88 43.64 7.41
CA LEU A 13 18.61 43.73 5.98
C LEU A 13 17.33 42.96 5.63
N THR A 14 16.24 43.71 5.60
CA THR A 14 14.96 43.38 4.96
C THR A 14 15.08 43.59 3.45
N ALA A 15 14.64 42.61 2.65
CA ALA A 15 14.29 42.84 1.25
C ALA A 15 12.89 42.26 0.99
N ALA A 16 11.93 43.17 0.92
CA ALA A 16 10.57 42.92 0.48
C ALA A 16 10.50 43.16 -1.04
N VAL A 17 9.83 42.28 -1.78
CA VAL A 17 9.23 42.62 -3.08
C VAL A 17 7.83 42.02 -3.11
N ILE A 18 6.84 42.90 -3.00
CA ILE A 18 5.41 42.63 -3.21
C ILE A 18 5.11 43.01 -4.66
N ALA A 19 4.49 42.12 -5.42
CA ALA A 19 3.79 42.49 -6.65
C ALA A 19 2.40 41.83 -6.64
N LEU A 20 1.40 42.66 -6.35
CA LEU A 20 -0.03 42.39 -6.49
C LEU A 20 -0.40 42.53 -7.97
N VAL A 21 -1.05 41.52 -8.55
CA VAL A 21 -1.86 41.71 -9.76
C VAL A 21 -3.21 41.04 -9.54
N SER A 22 -4.19 41.85 -9.19
CA SER A 22 -5.61 41.53 -9.23
C SER A 22 -6.13 41.71 -10.66
N SER A 23 -6.87 40.75 -11.18
CA SER A 23 -7.73 40.93 -12.36
C SER A 23 -8.98 40.08 -12.17
N ALA A 24 -10.09 40.76 -11.89
CA ALA A 24 -11.43 40.20 -11.99
C ALA A 24 -11.95 40.45 -13.41
N ALA A 25 -12.51 39.43 -14.06
CA ALA A 25 -13.42 39.60 -15.17
C ALA A 25 -14.43 38.44 -15.19
N VAL A 26 -15.67 38.79 -14.86
CA VAL A 26 -16.87 37.99 -15.14
C VAL A 26 -17.17 38.11 -16.64
N ALA A 27 -17.47 37.00 -17.32
CA ALA A 27 -18.18 37.05 -18.60
C ALA A 27 -19.12 35.84 -18.74
N VAL A 28 -20.34 36.17 -19.14
CA VAL A 28 -21.52 35.32 -19.30
C VAL A 28 -21.51 34.64 -20.67
N GLY A 29 -21.96 33.38 -20.68
CA GLY A 29 -22.64 32.60 -21.74
C GLY A 29 -22.42 32.89 -23.24
N ALA A 30 -22.12 31.82 -23.98
CA ALA A 30 -22.64 31.60 -25.33
C ALA A 30 -22.52 30.13 -25.75
N VAL A 31 -23.69 29.53 -26.01
CA VAL A 31 -24.07 28.58 -27.07
C VAL A 31 -22.96 27.81 -27.82
N GLY A 32 -23.09 26.48 -27.82
CA GLY A 32 -22.39 25.58 -28.74
C GLY A 32 -23.03 24.19 -28.77
N GLY A 33 -23.93 23.94 -29.72
CA GLY A 33 -24.09 22.60 -30.32
C GLY A 33 -23.33 22.55 -31.65
N PRO A 34 -23.37 21.47 -32.46
CA PRO A 34 -24.03 20.17 -32.26
C PRO A 34 -23.06 18.98 -32.43
N THR A 35 -23.34 17.81 -31.82
CA THR A 35 -22.94 16.52 -32.41
C THR A 35 -24.00 15.46 -32.14
N SER A 36 -24.15 14.61 -33.14
CA SER A 36 -25.25 13.70 -33.43
C SER A 36 -25.44 12.56 -32.41
N GLU A 37 -26.67 12.45 -31.90
CA GLU A 37 -27.22 11.22 -31.29
C GLU A 37 -27.82 10.32 -32.38
N PRO A 38 -27.71 8.99 -32.28
CA PRO A 38 -28.78 8.10 -32.68
C PRO A 38 -29.49 7.58 -31.43
N ALA A 39 -30.81 7.65 -31.50
CA ALA A 39 -31.76 7.28 -30.48
C ALA A 39 -31.63 5.82 -29.99
N GLY A 40 -31.87 5.66 -28.69
CA GLY A 40 -32.79 4.62 -28.22
C GLY A 40 -32.21 3.51 -27.37
N VAL A 41 -32.17 3.71 -26.06
CA VAL A 41 -32.82 2.77 -25.12
C VAL A 41 -33.19 3.51 -23.84
N ARG A 42 -34.52 3.62 -23.61
CA ARG A 42 -35.09 4.04 -22.34
C ARG A 42 -34.85 2.92 -21.32
N ALA A 43 -33.89 3.10 -20.42
CA ALA A 43 -33.82 2.30 -19.20
C ALA A 43 -34.72 2.94 -18.14
N LEU A 44 -35.80 2.23 -17.83
CA LEU A 44 -36.78 2.53 -16.80
C LEU A 44 -36.09 2.62 -15.42
N ALA A 45 -36.07 3.82 -14.84
CA ALA A 45 -35.62 4.02 -13.47
C ALA A 45 -36.56 3.28 -12.52
N THR A 46 -36.02 2.27 -11.82
CA THR A 46 -36.70 1.64 -10.67
C THR A 46 -36.14 2.27 -9.40
N PRO A 47 -36.97 2.81 -8.49
CA PRO A 47 -36.50 3.36 -7.22
C PRO A 47 -36.34 2.23 -6.21
N GLY A 48 -35.13 2.04 -5.68
CA GLY A 48 -34.89 1.18 -4.52
C GLY A 48 -33.80 0.14 -4.76
N GLY A 49 -32.60 0.45 -4.28
CA GLY A 49 -31.48 -0.48 -4.25
C GLY A 49 -30.17 0.29 -4.31
N GLN A 50 -29.62 0.62 -3.13
CA GLN A 50 -28.23 1.06 -3.04
C GLN A 50 -27.34 -0.14 -3.38
N GLY A 51 -27.12 -0.34 -4.67
CA GLY A 51 -26.15 -1.29 -5.17
C GLY A 51 -24.77 -0.76 -4.82
N PHE A 52 -24.07 -1.49 -3.97
CA PHE A 52 -22.63 -1.36 -3.84
C PHE A 52 -22.03 -1.37 -5.25
N LEU A 53 -21.31 -0.32 -5.60
CA LEU A 53 -20.53 -0.28 -6.83
C LEU A 53 -19.41 -1.31 -6.66
N SER A 54 -19.69 -2.59 -6.92
CA SER A 54 -18.68 -3.60 -7.20
C SER A 54 -18.03 -3.20 -8.52
N GLY A 55 -17.09 -2.26 -8.47
CA GLY A 55 -16.14 -2.07 -9.54
C GLY A 55 -15.45 -3.41 -9.77
N SER A 56 -15.50 -3.91 -10.99
CA SER A 56 -14.74 -5.10 -11.37
C SER A 56 -13.29 -4.95 -10.90
N PRO A 57 -12.68 -5.99 -10.31
CA PRO A 57 -11.29 -5.91 -9.90
C PRO A 57 -10.46 -5.48 -11.10
N ARG A 58 -9.75 -4.36 -10.95
CA ARG A 58 -8.90 -3.82 -12.00
C ARG A 58 -7.85 -4.89 -12.32
N ALA A 59 -7.76 -5.29 -13.58
CA ALA A 59 -6.76 -6.26 -14.00
C ALA A 59 -5.35 -5.77 -13.64
N VAL A 60 -4.53 -6.65 -13.07
CA VAL A 60 -3.13 -6.35 -12.76
C VAL A 60 -2.40 -6.10 -14.09
N PRO A 61 -1.75 -4.93 -14.26
CA PRO A 61 -0.99 -4.66 -15.47
C PRO A 61 0.23 -5.59 -15.57
N LYS A 62 0.84 -5.70 -16.76
CA LYS A 62 2.12 -6.39 -16.90
C LYS A 62 3.17 -5.68 -16.04
N LEU A 63 3.69 -6.38 -15.03
CA LEU A 63 4.67 -5.85 -14.10
C LEU A 63 6.10 -6.01 -14.68
N PRO A 64 7.01 -5.04 -14.42
CA PRO A 64 8.39 -5.10 -14.89
C PRO A 64 9.26 -6.07 -14.06
N GLY A 65 10.36 -6.54 -14.64
CA GLY A 65 11.36 -7.32 -13.91
C GLY A 65 10.88 -8.71 -13.46
N THR A 66 11.52 -9.25 -12.42
CA THR A 66 11.12 -10.52 -11.80
C THR A 66 9.85 -10.29 -10.98
N VAL A 67 8.80 -11.05 -11.24
CA VAL A 67 7.54 -10.95 -10.47
C VAL A 67 7.52 -12.02 -9.39
N VAL A 68 7.31 -11.62 -8.15
CA VAL A 68 7.06 -12.51 -7.00
C VAL A 68 5.60 -12.37 -6.61
N ASN A 69 4.86 -13.47 -6.67
CA ASN A 69 3.47 -13.52 -6.23
C ASN A 69 3.41 -13.82 -4.74
N ILE A 70 2.64 -13.02 -4.01
CA ILE A 70 2.54 -13.06 -2.55
C ILE A 70 1.07 -13.29 -2.20
N SER A 71 0.79 -14.33 -1.42
CA SER A 71 -0.54 -14.63 -0.90
C SER A 71 -0.65 -14.20 0.56
N LEU A 72 -1.71 -13.46 0.87
CA LEU A 72 -2.04 -12.97 2.21
C LEU A 72 -3.33 -13.66 2.70
N THR A 73 -3.31 -14.26 3.89
CA THR A 73 -4.40 -15.11 4.39
C THR A 73 -4.71 -14.89 5.87
N ASN A 74 -5.97 -15.11 6.23
CA ASN A 74 -6.47 -15.12 7.60
C ASN A 74 -6.12 -16.40 8.37
N MET A 75 -6.41 -16.36 9.68
CA MET A 75 -6.44 -17.54 10.53
C MET A 75 -7.38 -18.59 9.92
N GLY A 76 -6.94 -19.84 9.86
CA GLY A 76 -7.73 -20.94 9.30
C GLY A 76 -7.75 -21.03 7.77
N GLY A 77 -7.00 -20.18 7.06
CA GLY A 77 -6.85 -20.24 5.61
C GLY A 77 -8.15 -19.93 4.84
N PRO A 78 -8.11 -19.99 3.49
CA PRO A 78 -9.30 -19.80 2.67
C PRO A 78 -10.31 -20.92 2.96
N MET A 79 -11.48 -20.54 3.45
CA MET A 79 -12.59 -21.43 3.78
C MET A 79 -13.20 -22.03 2.49
N MET A 80 -12.55 -23.05 1.93
CA MET A 80 -13.13 -23.84 0.83
C MET A 80 -14.19 -24.77 1.41
N GLY A 81 -15.47 -24.44 1.16
CA GLY A 81 -16.62 -25.19 1.65
C GLY A 81 -16.61 -26.66 1.21
N GLY A 82 -16.74 -27.56 2.19
CA GLY A 82 -16.93 -28.99 1.97
C GLY A 82 -17.22 -29.72 3.28
N GLN A 83 -18.35 -30.43 3.32
CA GLN A 83 -18.87 -31.30 4.37
C GLN A 83 -17.82 -31.98 5.29
N GLY A 84 -18.08 -31.91 6.60
CA GLY A 84 -17.82 -33.01 7.53
C GLY A 84 -16.64 -32.81 8.50
N ASN A 85 -16.96 -32.56 9.78
CA ASN A 85 -16.13 -32.88 10.95
C ASN A 85 -14.62 -32.57 10.87
N ALA A 86 -14.23 -31.46 10.27
CA ALA A 86 -12.88 -30.94 10.45
C ALA A 86 -12.82 -30.19 11.79
N MET A 87 -12.10 -30.76 12.74
CA MET A 87 -11.60 -30.09 13.94
C MET A 87 -11.19 -28.65 13.59
N MET A 88 -11.50 -27.69 14.46
CA MET A 88 -11.15 -26.26 14.38
C MET A 88 -9.64 -26.06 14.12
N GLY A 89 -9.20 -26.25 12.88
CA GLY A 89 -7.81 -26.17 12.42
C GLY A 89 -7.52 -24.76 11.97
N GLY A 90 -7.70 -23.78 12.87
CA GLY A 90 -7.35 -22.40 12.65
C GLY A 90 -5.83 -22.23 12.64
N GLY A 91 -5.17 -22.51 11.52
CA GLY A 91 -3.75 -22.16 11.33
C GLY A 91 -3.51 -20.65 11.54
N PRO A 92 -2.26 -20.24 11.82
CA PRO A 92 -1.91 -18.82 11.96
C PRO A 92 -2.26 -18.02 10.69
N MET A 93 -2.35 -16.69 10.80
CA MET A 93 -2.40 -15.85 9.61
C MET A 93 -1.12 -16.05 8.79
N GLY A 94 -1.22 -15.92 7.46
CA GLY A 94 -0.15 -16.32 6.57
C GLY A 94 0.22 -15.25 5.54
N LEU A 95 1.52 -15.08 5.33
CA LEU A 95 2.10 -14.38 4.19
C LEU A 95 3.08 -15.35 3.51
N THR A 96 2.84 -15.70 2.25
CA THR A 96 3.71 -16.62 1.50
C THR A 96 4.08 -16.05 0.15
N ALA A 97 5.35 -16.17 -0.22
CA ALA A 97 5.84 -15.86 -1.56
C ALA A 97 5.99 -17.15 -2.37
N ASP A 98 5.72 -17.09 -3.67
CA ASP A 98 5.94 -18.20 -4.61
C ASP A 98 7.44 -18.47 -4.89
N HIS A 99 8.30 -17.52 -4.52
CA HIS A 99 9.75 -17.63 -4.60
C HIS A 99 10.39 -17.38 -3.24
N ALA A 100 11.30 -18.26 -2.82
CA ALA A 100 12.17 -18.03 -1.66
C ALA A 100 13.43 -17.23 -2.04
N SER A 101 13.79 -17.20 -3.33
CA SER A 101 14.96 -16.50 -3.85
C SER A 101 14.71 -15.94 -5.25
N VAL A 102 15.25 -14.76 -5.54
CA VAL A 102 15.20 -14.11 -6.86
C VAL A 102 16.54 -13.45 -7.22
N PRO A 103 16.84 -13.20 -8.51
CA PRO A 103 17.97 -12.38 -8.90
C PRO A 103 17.82 -10.93 -8.43
N HIS A 104 18.93 -10.26 -8.14
CA HIS A 104 18.97 -8.82 -7.92
C HIS A 104 18.55 -8.02 -9.16
N GLY A 105 18.21 -6.74 -8.94
CA GLY A 105 17.69 -5.84 -9.97
C GLY A 105 16.22 -5.51 -9.76
N THR A 106 15.49 -5.27 -10.85
CA THR A 106 14.07 -4.88 -10.79
C THR A 106 13.19 -6.08 -10.41
N VAL A 107 12.51 -5.97 -9.27
CA VAL A 107 11.58 -6.97 -8.75
C VAL A 107 10.22 -6.31 -8.50
N SER A 108 9.16 -6.92 -8.99
CA SER A 108 7.78 -6.56 -8.67
C SER A 108 7.18 -7.56 -7.70
N LEU A 109 6.72 -7.06 -6.56
CA LEU A 109 6.04 -7.84 -5.53
C LEU A 109 4.54 -7.64 -5.73
N LEU A 110 3.85 -8.70 -6.17
CA LEU A 110 2.41 -8.70 -6.39
C LEU A 110 1.73 -9.38 -5.20
N ALA A 111 1.09 -8.61 -4.34
CA ALA A 111 0.39 -9.11 -3.18
C ALA A 111 -1.11 -9.30 -3.47
N THR A 112 -1.61 -10.50 -3.25
CA THR A 112 -3.02 -10.86 -3.40
C THR A 112 -3.59 -11.24 -2.04
N ASN A 113 -4.67 -10.56 -1.66
CA ASN A 113 -5.43 -10.87 -0.46
C ASN A 113 -6.39 -12.04 -0.76
N ALA A 114 -6.04 -13.23 -0.28
CA ALA A 114 -6.87 -14.44 -0.33
C ALA A 114 -7.66 -14.67 0.97
N GLY A 115 -7.61 -13.70 1.89
CA GLY A 115 -8.36 -13.66 3.14
C GLY A 115 -9.69 -12.91 3.02
N SER A 116 -10.33 -12.77 4.18
CA SER A 116 -11.59 -12.07 4.45
C SER A 116 -11.41 -10.74 5.21
N ILE A 117 -10.19 -10.34 5.58
CA ILE A 117 -9.90 -9.01 6.14
C ILE A 117 -8.80 -8.33 5.33
N ASP A 118 -8.61 -7.02 5.52
CA ASP A 118 -7.54 -6.29 4.83
C ASP A 118 -6.15 -6.82 5.20
N HIS A 119 -5.26 -6.88 4.23
CA HIS A 119 -3.86 -7.25 4.44
C HIS A 119 -2.94 -6.33 3.65
N GLU A 120 -1.67 -6.26 4.03
CA GLU A 120 -0.66 -5.51 3.30
C GLU A 120 0.62 -6.34 3.14
N MET A 121 1.53 -5.83 2.32
CA MET A 121 2.88 -6.36 2.19
C MET A 121 3.89 -5.22 2.22
N VAL A 122 4.82 -5.28 3.17
CA VAL A 122 5.91 -4.32 3.37
C VAL A 122 7.21 -5.08 3.30
N MET A 123 8.17 -4.58 2.52
CA MET A 123 9.49 -5.20 2.38
C MET A 123 10.52 -4.49 3.25
N LEU A 124 11.06 -5.22 4.22
CA LEU A 124 12.08 -4.71 5.14
C LEU A 124 13.39 -5.48 4.96
N PRO A 125 14.56 -4.82 5.07
CA PRO A 125 15.84 -5.52 5.20
C PRO A 125 15.81 -6.48 6.40
N LEU A 126 16.41 -7.66 6.26
CA LEU A 126 16.58 -8.63 7.32
C LEU A 126 18.08 -8.79 7.63
N PRO A 127 18.62 -8.06 8.62
CA PRO A 127 20.01 -8.22 9.03
C PRO A 127 20.28 -9.63 9.54
N SER A 128 21.50 -10.16 9.35
CA SER A 128 21.87 -11.50 9.81
C SER A 128 21.81 -11.69 11.34
N SER A 129 21.84 -10.60 12.10
CA SER A 129 21.66 -10.59 13.55
C SER A 129 20.19 -10.71 13.98
N GLN A 130 19.24 -10.59 13.06
CA GLN A 130 17.81 -10.62 13.32
C GLN A 130 17.20 -11.94 12.84
N ALA A 131 16.47 -12.62 13.73
CA ALA A 131 15.69 -13.79 13.35
C ALA A 131 14.42 -13.38 12.58
N LEU A 132 14.01 -14.20 11.62
CA LEU A 132 12.72 -14.08 10.94
C LEU A 132 11.58 -14.11 11.98
N GLY A 133 10.59 -13.24 11.85
CA GLY A 133 9.45 -13.19 12.78
C GLY A 133 9.76 -12.58 14.15
N ALA A 134 10.96 -12.01 14.35
CA ALA A 134 11.41 -11.51 15.65
C ALA A 134 11.49 -9.97 15.74
N ARG A 135 10.82 -9.23 14.84
CA ARG A 135 10.79 -7.76 14.93
C ARG A 135 10.08 -7.30 16.21
N PRO A 136 10.57 -6.23 16.87
CA PRO A 136 9.89 -5.66 18.03
C PRO A 136 8.52 -5.09 17.66
N MET A 137 7.54 -5.29 18.54
CA MET A 137 6.19 -4.72 18.40
C MET A 137 6.04 -3.46 19.26
N GLY A 138 5.49 -2.41 18.66
CA GLY A 138 5.08 -1.18 19.33
C GLY A 138 3.73 -1.29 20.04
N VAL A 139 3.35 -0.21 20.74
CA VAL A 139 2.11 -0.14 21.54
C VAL A 139 0.82 -0.25 20.73
N ASN A 140 0.88 0.02 19.43
CA ASN A 140 -0.22 -0.10 18.48
C ASN A 140 -0.33 -1.52 17.88
N ALA A 141 0.43 -2.49 18.40
CA ALA A 141 0.55 -3.84 17.86
C ALA A 141 1.04 -3.89 16.40
N LYS A 142 1.88 -2.94 16.02
CA LYS A 142 2.64 -2.91 14.76
C LYS A 142 4.13 -3.04 15.03
N THR A 143 4.91 -3.58 14.09
CA THR A 143 6.37 -3.40 14.04
C THR A 143 6.71 -1.98 13.56
N THR A 144 7.99 -1.63 13.55
CA THR A 144 8.48 -0.47 12.81
C THR A 144 8.70 -0.83 11.34
N GLU A 145 8.31 0.08 10.45
CA GLU A 145 8.61 0.01 9.01
C GLU A 145 9.82 0.88 8.62
N ALA A 146 10.59 1.36 9.60
CA ALA A 146 11.77 2.17 9.34
C ALA A 146 12.75 1.42 8.44
N GLY A 147 13.13 2.04 7.32
CA GLY A 147 13.99 1.42 6.31
C GLY A 147 13.27 0.47 5.35
N SER A 148 11.93 0.47 5.32
CA SER A 148 11.16 -0.22 4.28
C SER A 148 11.63 0.22 2.88
N LEU A 149 11.76 -0.77 1.99
CA LEU A 149 12.13 -0.53 0.59
C LEU A 149 10.93 -0.40 -0.32
N GLY A 150 9.75 -0.82 0.14
CA GLY A 150 8.53 -0.79 -0.66
C GLY A 150 7.35 -1.43 0.06
N GLU A 151 6.16 -1.00 -0.35
CA GLU A 151 4.89 -1.39 0.24
C GLU A 151 3.82 -1.58 -0.84
N ALA A 152 3.06 -2.65 -0.72
CA ALA A 152 1.83 -2.91 -1.44
C ALA A 152 0.67 -3.01 -0.42
N SER A 153 -0.06 -1.92 -0.27
CA SER A 153 -1.21 -1.82 0.65
C SER A 153 -2.39 -1.09 0.00
N LYS A 154 -2.36 -0.82 -1.31
CA LYS A 154 -3.45 -0.19 -2.04
C LYS A 154 -4.16 -1.15 -2.99
N SER A 155 -5.45 -1.33 -2.79
CA SER A 155 -6.28 -2.20 -3.63
C SER A 155 -6.31 -1.77 -5.11
N GLY A 156 -5.96 -2.70 -6.00
CA GLY A 156 -6.07 -2.56 -7.46
C GLY A 156 -5.02 -1.65 -8.10
N THR A 157 -3.97 -1.24 -7.37
CA THR A 157 -2.94 -0.34 -7.89
C THR A 157 -1.61 -0.51 -7.15
N ALA A 158 -0.57 0.15 -7.65
CA ALA A 158 0.73 0.20 -7.00
C ALA A 158 0.74 1.07 -5.73
N GLY A 159 1.60 0.71 -4.78
CA GLY A 159 2.05 1.55 -3.68
C GLY A 159 1.24 1.44 -2.38
N ALA A 160 1.47 2.44 -1.51
CA ALA A 160 0.91 2.54 -0.18
C ALA A 160 -0.57 2.98 -0.19
N GLY A 161 -1.29 2.56 0.85
CA GLY A 161 -2.72 2.72 1.10
C GLY A 161 -3.06 2.19 2.50
N ASP A 162 -4.34 1.93 2.76
CA ASP A 162 -4.80 1.52 4.10
C ASP A 162 -4.93 -0.02 4.26
N GLY A 163 -4.66 -0.77 3.19
CA GLY A 163 -4.86 -2.21 3.10
C GLY A 163 -5.35 -2.68 1.72
N ILE A 164 -4.92 -3.86 1.33
CA ILE A 164 -5.47 -4.60 0.19
C ILE A 164 -6.73 -5.30 0.67
N ALA A 165 -7.88 -4.96 0.08
CA ALA A 165 -9.19 -5.51 0.43
C ALA A 165 -9.29 -7.01 0.07
N PRO A 166 -10.20 -7.77 0.72
CA PRO A 166 -10.47 -9.17 0.39
C PRO A 166 -10.68 -9.40 -1.11
N GLY A 167 -9.96 -10.37 -1.68
CA GLY A 167 -10.01 -10.72 -3.10
C GLY A 167 -9.32 -9.72 -4.04
N ALA A 168 -8.79 -8.61 -3.54
CA ALA A 168 -8.03 -7.65 -4.32
C ALA A 168 -6.54 -7.99 -4.37
N SER A 169 -5.82 -7.30 -5.25
CA SER A 169 -4.36 -7.31 -5.29
C SER A 169 -3.80 -5.90 -5.28
N GLY A 170 -2.61 -5.73 -4.73
CA GLY A 170 -1.79 -4.52 -4.80
C GLY A 170 -0.36 -4.89 -5.15
N TRP A 171 0.46 -3.95 -5.60
CA TRP A 171 1.85 -4.26 -5.96
C TRP A 171 2.82 -3.12 -5.69
N VAL A 172 4.11 -3.46 -5.67
CA VAL A 172 5.20 -2.49 -5.66
C VAL A 172 6.33 -3.01 -6.52
N THR A 173 7.05 -2.10 -7.19
CA THR A 173 8.25 -2.43 -7.95
C THR A 173 9.43 -1.75 -7.30
N VAL A 174 10.47 -2.52 -7.00
CA VAL A 174 11.66 -2.09 -6.28
C VAL A 174 12.89 -2.59 -7.00
N THR A 175 13.99 -1.84 -6.92
CA THR A 175 15.30 -2.31 -7.38
C THR A 175 16.05 -2.85 -6.17
N LEU A 176 16.30 -4.17 -6.15
CA LEU A 176 16.90 -4.87 -5.02
C LEU A 176 18.37 -5.19 -5.28
N ALA A 177 19.19 -4.95 -4.26
CA ALA A 177 20.54 -5.46 -4.18
C ALA A 177 20.53 -6.90 -3.63
N PRO A 178 21.60 -7.68 -3.81
CA PRO A 178 21.74 -8.96 -3.12
C PRO A 178 21.63 -8.81 -1.60
N GLY A 179 20.91 -9.71 -0.94
CA GLY A 179 20.68 -9.66 0.49
C GLY A 179 19.45 -10.43 0.97
N GLN A 180 19.20 -10.38 2.27
CA GLN A 180 18.03 -10.98 2.91
C GLN A 180 16.99 -9.91 3.22
N TYR A 181 15.73 -10.23 2.90
CA TYR A 181 14.58 -9.36 3.16
C TYR A 181 13.50 -10.15 3.87
N GLU A 182 12.75 -9.45 4.71
CA GLU A 182 11.54 -9.95 5.34
C GLU A 182 10.35 -9.18 4.77
N LEU A 183 9.40 -9.93 4.21
CA LEU A 183 8.12 -9.40 3.77
C LEU A 183 7.14 -9.56 4.92
N VAL A 184 6.45 -8.50 5.30
CA VAL A 184 5.56 -8.48 6.46
C VAL A 184 4.20 -7.87 6.11
N CYS A 185 3.17 -8.24 6.87
CA CYS A 185 1.94 -7.43 6.98
C CYS A 185 1.98 -6.73 8.35
N ASP A 186 2.07 -5.39 8.36
CA ASP A 186 2.19 -4.57 9.57
C ASP A 186 0.86 -3.94 10.03
N LEU A 187 -0.27 -4.41 9.51
CA LEU A 187 -1.56 -4.09 10.09
C LEU A 187 -1.61 -4.59 11.56
N PRO A 188 -2.34 -3.92 12.46
CA PRO A 188 -2.27 -4.22 13.88
C PRO A 188 -2.52 -5.70 14.21
N ARG A 189 -1.55 -6.33 14.91
CA ARG A 189 -1.49 -7.76 15.27
C ARG A 189 -1.22 -8.74 14.12
N HIS A 190 -1.04 -8.30 12.87
CA HIS A 190 -0.89 -9.21 11.74
C HIS A 190 0.48 -9.90 11.73
N TYR A 191 1.56 -9.13 11.88
CA TYR A 191 2.92 -9.66 11.98
C TYR A 191 3.07 -10.69 13.10
N SER A 192 2.65 -10.34 14.32
CA SER A 192 2.77 -11.21 15.50
C SER A 192 1.88 -12.46 15.43
N ALA A 193 0.88 -12.48 14.54
CA ALA A 193 0.04 -13.64 14.25
C ALA A 193 0.59 -14.52 13.12
N GLY A 194 1.80 -14.24 12.60
CA GLY A 194 2.51 -15.08 11.64
C GLY A 194 2.61 -14.52 10.22
N MET A 195 2.18 -13.28 9.96
CA MET A 195 2.24 -12.71 8.61
C MET A 195 3.61 -12.14 8.25
N TYR A 196 4.56 -13.05 8.06
CA TYR A 196 5.87 -12.74 7.53
C TYR A 196 6.42 -13.89 6.69
N THR A 197 7.29 -13.56 5.74
CA THR A 197 8.15 -14.54 5.06
C THR A 197 9.48 -13.92 4.69
N GLN A 198 10.46 -14.76 4.36
CA GLN A 198 11.76 -14.31 3.90
C GLN A 198 11.84 -14.36 2.38
N LEU A 199 12.46 -13.34 1.78
CA LEU A 199 12.89 -13.35 0.39
C LEU A 199 14.41 -13.15 0.34
N THR A 200 15.10 -14.06 -0.34
CA THR A 200 16.53 -13.95 -0.61
C THR A 200 16.73 -13.30 -1.99
N VAL A 201 17.68 -12.38 -2.10
CA VAL A 201 18.06 -11.77 -3.38
C VAL A 201 19.52 -12.11 -3.67
N THR A 202 19.80 -12.67 -4.85
CA THR A 202 21.12 -13.17 -5.27
C THR A 202 21.76 -12.33 -6.36
#